data_AF-A0A1T5GZ73-F1
#
_entry.id   AF-A0A1T5GZ73-F1
#
_cell.length_a   1.000
_cell.length_b   1.000
_cell.length_c   1.000
_cell.angle_alpha   90.00
_cell.angle_beta   90.00
_cell.angle_gamma   90.00
#
_symmetry.space_group_name_H-M   'P 1'
#
loop_
_entity.id
_entity.type
_entity.pdbx_description
1 polymer ?
#
loop_
_entity_poly.entity_id
_entity_poly.type
_entity_poly.pdbx_seq_one_letter_code
_entity_poly.pdbx_strand_id
1 'polypeptide(L)'
;MSDMLLVENQPKGNLGRKIWFIVVLLLLVATCVIVYYFLFKKDLNFEAYKTVVDKTTENALGRLTLNEIIIDDNQILLNATFKPVKDLNFDNQIFFFPQVFVNGKELTVRNGGQTIQQSNKNYTIYSSVKLRELPADKILSLDIRYNNWNGEKKIDEPWEFQVKASQEQLQEDRNTFSVEKKVKLLDGQEITIEKVVSTPISTTIYFHSEKSLLNEAIHFKIQSASGETWHINSAYPLNEDYTKWGVRLDALYLTGNSYELIPVAKNGSELGSAIKIEDK
;
A
#
# COMPACT_ATOMS: atom_id res chain seq x y z
N MET A 1 -19.95 29.94 74.13
CA MET A 1 -21.02 29.41 73.27
C MET A 1 -20.65 29.71 71.83
N SER A 2 -20.12 28.71 71.14
CA SER A 2 -20.16 28.44 69.69
C SER A 2 -18.97 27.56 69.33
N ASP A 3 -19.27 26.29 69.10
CA ASP A 3 -18.43 25.30 68.41
C ASP A 3 -18.14 25.73 66.98
N MET A 4 -16.95 25.42 66.46
CA MET A 4 -16.82 24.79 65.14
C MET A 4 -15.42 24.22 64.87
N LEU A 5 -15.39 22.89 64.76
CA LEU A 5 -14.65 22.07 63.78
C LEU A 5 -13.11 22.17 63.73
N LEU A 6 -12.47 21.28 64.50
CA LEU A 6 -11.13 20.76 64.21
C LEU A 6 -11.24 19.72 63.07
N VAL A 7 -10.78 20.09 61.88
CA VAL A 7 -10.57 19.16 60.76
C VAL A 7 -9.22 18.47 60.96
N GLU A 8 -9.28 17.15 61.06
CA GLU A 8 -8.16 16.23 61.20
C GLU A 8 -7.32 16.17 59.91
N ASN A 9 -6.03 16.51 60.01
CA ASN A 9 -5.08 16.46 58.89
C ASN A 9 -4.69 15.01 58.57
N GLN A 10 -5.07 14.52 57.39
CA GLN A 10 -4.59 13.26 56.81
C GLN A 10 -3.18 13.41 56.19
N PRO A 11 -2.34 12.35 56.19
CA PRO A 11 -0.91 12.47 55.94
C PRO A 11 -0.56 12.57 54.44
N LYS A 12 0.39 13.46 54.11
CA LYS A 12 1.00 13.62 52.76
C LYS A 12 1.79 12.37 52.36
N GLY A 13 1.12 11.42 51.73
CA GLY A 13 1.72 10.20 51.18
C GLY A 13 2.16 10.31 49.72
N ASN A 14 3.47 10.18 49.49
CA ASN A 14 4.10 9.41 48.39
C ASN A 14 3.74 9.74 46.91
N LEU A 15 3.27 10.95 46.60
CA LEU A 15 3.00 11.35 45.20
C LEU A 15 4.26 11.36 44.32
N GLY A 16 5.39 11.84 44.85
CA GLY A 16 6.63 12.00 44.08
C GLY A 16 7.22 10.68 43.57
N ARG A 17 7.12 9.61 44.37
CA ARG A 17 7.63 8.28 44.00
C ARG A 17 6.77 7.65 42.89
N LYS A 18 5.44 7.81 42.96
CA LYS A 18 4.52 7.33 41.91
C LYS A 18 4.72 8.07 40.59
N ILE A 19 4.92 9.39 40.61
CA ILE A 19 5.21 10.18 39.40
C ILE A 19 6.55 9.75 38.77
N TRP A 20 7.58 9.53 39.59
CA TRP A 20 8.88 9.08 39.10
C TRP A 20 8.82 7.67 38.47
N PHE A 21 8.06 6.74 39.07
CA PHE A 21 7.81 5.42 38.47
C PHE A 21 7.05 5.51 37.14
N ILE A 22 6.06 6.41 37.02
CA ILE A 22 5.33 6.62 35.75
C ILE A 22 6.25 7.19 34.67
N VAL A 23 7.11 8.15 35.01
CA VAL A 23 8.06 8.75 34.04
C VAL A 23 9.10 7.73 33.57
N VAL A 24 9.63 6.90 34.47
CA VAL A 24 10.58 5.82 34.12
C VAL A 24 9.89 4.75 33.28
N LEU A 25 8.65 4.37 33.60
CA LEU A 25 7.87 3.42 32.80
C LEU A 25 7.58 3.98 31.39
N LEU A 26 7.21 5.25 31.27
CA LEU A 26 6.99 5.91 29.97
C LEU A 26 8.28 6.01 29.15
N LEU A 27 9.43 6.29 29.77
CA LEU A 27 10.73 6.26 29.10
C LEU A 27 11.14 4.85 28.68
N LEU A 28 10.85 3.82 29.48
CA LEU A 28 11.05 2.42 29.11
C LEU A 28 10.12 1.96 27.98
N VAL A 29 8.86 2.40 27.97
CA VAL A 29 7.94 2.12 26.86
C VAL A 29 8.36 2.87 25.60
N ALA A 30 8.75 4.15 25.71
CA ALA A 30 9.24 4.92 24.56
C ALA A 30 10.54 4.35 24.00
N THR A 31 11.49 3.94 24.86
CA THR A 31 12.72 3.26 24.40
C THR A 31 12.42 1.88 23.84
N CYS A 32 11.52 1.08 24.42
CA CYS A 32 11.08 -0.18 23.81
C CYS A 32 10.35 0.03 22.48
N VAL A 33 9.56 1.09 22.31
CA VAL A 33 8.91 1.44 21.04
C VAL A 33 9.93 1.91 20.01
N ILE A 34 10.91 2.73 20.39
CA ILE A 34 12.00 3.18 19.51
C ILE A 34 12.89 1.99 19.13
N VAL A 35 13.28 1.17 20.10
CA VAL A 35 14.08 -0.05 19.91
C VAL A 35 13.29 -1.06 19.07
N TYR A 36 11.98 -1.22 19.26
CA TYR A 36 11.12 -2.01 18.37
C TYR A 36 11.03 -1.42 16.96
N TYR A 37 10.89 -0.10 16.84
CA TYR A 37 10.88 0.63 15.56
C TYR A 37 12.21 0.49 14.81
N PHE A 38 13.33 0.38 15.53
CA PHE A 38 14.68 0.19 14.98
C PHE A 38 15.07 -1.29 14.78
N LEU A 39 14.58 -2.24 15.59
CA LEU A 39 14.90 -3.67 15.48
C LEU A 39 14.02 -4.42 14.46
N PHE A 40 12.83 -3.91 14.14
CA PHE A 40 11.90 -4.57 13.20
C PHE A 40 11.77 -3.90 11.83
N LYS A 41 12.49 -2.79 11.58
CA LYS A 41 12.84 -2.46 10.20
C LYS A 41 14.00 -3.36 9.78
N LYS A 42 13.67 -4.55 9.28
CA LYS A 42 14.46 -5.13 8.19
C LYS A 42 14.69 -3.97 7.21
N ASP A 43 15.94 -3.62 6.92
CA ASP A 43 16.24 -2.63 5.88
C ASP A 43 15.60 -3.13 4.58
N LEU A 44 14.39 -2.64 4.29
CA LEU A 44 13.68 -2.93 3.06
C LEU A 44 14.48 -2.26 1.95
N ASN A 45 15.42 -3.00 1.40
CA ASN A 45 16.26 -2.57 0.31
C ASN A 45 15.60 -3.00 -1.00
N PHE A 46 15.08 -2.02 -1.72
CA PHE A 46 14.44 -2.24 -3.03
C PHE A 46 15.33 -1.79 -4.20
N GLU A 47 16.62 -1.52 -3.97
CA GLU A 47 17.56 -1.06 -5.00
C GLU A 47 17.65 -2.02 -6.17
N ALA A 48 17.57 -3.34 -5.92
CA ALA A 48 17.60 -4.35 -6.97
C ALA A 48 16.34 -4.36 -7.88
N TYR A 49 15.25 -3.75 -7.43
CA TYR A 49 13.96 -3.79 -8.11
C TYR A 49 13.59 -2.49 -8.81
N LYS A 50 14.39 -1.43 -8.62
CA LYS A 50 14.09 -0.12 -9.19
C LYS A 50 14.79 0.10 -10.52
N THR A 51 14.07 0.73 -11.44
CA THR A 51 14.65 1.39 -12.60
C THR A 51 14.88 2.85 -12.26
N VAL A 52 16.15 3.28 -12.24
CA VAL A 52 16.52 4.70 -12.12
C VAL A 52 16.29 5.39 -13.47
N VAL A 53 15.62 6.54 -13.44
CA VAL A 53 15.20 7.30 -14.63
C VAL A 53 15.88 8.67 -14.67
N ASP A 54 15.75 9.46 -13.60
CA ASP A 54 16.28 10.82 -13.45
C ASP A 54 16.04 11.74 -14.65
N LYS A 55 14.81 11.72 -15.20
CA LYS A 55 14.41 12.58 -16.31
C LYS A 55 13.53 13.71 -15.81
N THR A 56 13.80 14.94 -16.25
CA THR A 56 12.98 16.12 -15.96
C THR A 56 12.21 16.58 -17.18
N THR A 57 10.95 16.94 -16.98
CA THR A 57 10.15 17.74 -17.91
C THR A 57 9.56 18.94 -17.19
N GLU A 58 9.12 19.94 -17.94
CA GLU A 58 8.67 21.22 -17.40
C GLU A 58 7.44 21.71 -18.17
N ASN A 59 6.54 22.39 -17.47
CA ASN A 59 5.40 23.10 -18.06
C ASN A 59 5.12 24.37 -17.22
N ALA A 60 4.00 25.04 -17.48
CA ALA A 60 3.61 26.26 -16.78
C ALA A 60 3.45 26.11 -15.24
N LEU A 61 3.22 24.89 -14.74
CA LEU A 61 3.07 24.62 -13.31
C LEU A 61 4.43 24.41 -12.61
N GLY A 62 5.46 23.97 -13.33
CA GLY A 62 6.79 23.76 -12.79
C GLY A 62 7.54 22.58 -13.41
N ARG A 63 8.57 22.16 -12.69
CA ARG A 63 9.47 21.07 -13.10
C ARG A 63 9.07 19.78 -12.40
N LEU A 64 8.88 18.71 -13.16
CA LEU A 64 8.66 17.37 -12.64
C LEU A 64 9.82 16.48 -13.07
N THR A 65 10.52 15.90 -12.11
CA THR A 65 11.58 14.90 -12.36
C THR A 65 11.06 13.53 -11.99
N LEU A 66 10.93 12.63 -12.95
CA LEU A 66 10.68 11.21 -12.68
C LEU A 66 12.01 10.56 -12.27
N ASN A 67 12.11 10.14 -11.02
CA ASN A 67 13.35 9.63 -10.43
C ASN A 67 13.45 8.12 -10.62
N GLU A 68 12.42 7.39 -10.17
CA GLU A 68 12.48 5.93 -10.05
C GLU A 68 11.14 5.28 -10.39
N ILE A 69 11.21 4.06 -10.91
CA ILE A 69 10.08 3.21 -11.25
C ILE A 69 10.30 1.83 -10.68
N ILE A 70 9.27 1.25 -10.07
CA ILE A 70 9.21 -0.16 -9.73
C ILE A 70 7.95 -0.76 -10.35
N ILE A 71 8.05 -1.94 -10.96
CA ILE A 71 6.94 -2.69 -11.51
C ILE A 71 6.77 -3.95 -10.66
N ASP A 72 5.75 -3.98 -9.82
CA ASP A 72 5.55 -5.01 -8.81
C ASP A 72 4.20 -5.72 -8.97
N ASP A 73 4.23 -6.91 -9.56
CA ASP A 73 3.03 -7.62 -10.00
C ASP A 73 2.10 -6.61 -10.70
N ASN A 74 0.78 -6.62 -10.55
CA ASN A 74 -0.10 -5.72 -11.31
C ASN A 74 -0.04 -4.21 -10.94
N GLN A 75 1.02 -3.71 -10.31
CA GLN A 75 1.13 -2.31 -9.90
C GLN A 75 2.46 -1.67 -10.34
N ILE A 76 2.39 -0.48 -10.91
CA ILE A 76 3.55 0.38 -11.15
C ILE A 76 3.64 1.40 -10.02
N LEU A 77 4.80 1.48 -9.37
CA LEU A 77 5.14 2.48 -8.36
C LEU A 77 6.09 3.51 -8.98
N LEU A 78 5.77 4.78 -8.81
CA LEU A 78 6.50 5.91 -9.37
C LEU A 78 6.93 6.86 -8.27
N ASN A 79 8.20 7.27 -8.30
CA ASN A 79 8.75 8.30 -7.44
C ASN A 79 9.21 9.48 -8.30
N ALA A 80 8.68 10.67 -8.03
CA ALA A 80 9.03 11.89 -8.73
C ALA A 80 9.30 13.05 -7.76
N THR A 81 10.03 14.06 -8.25
CA THR A 81 10.26 15.31 -7.55
C THR A 81 9.59 16.44 -8.31
N PHE A 82 8.70 17.15 -7.62
CA PHE A 82 8.02 18.31 -8.17
C PHE A 82 8.53 19.61 -7.55
N LYS A 83 8.91 20.56 -8.41
CA LYS A 83 9.31 21.92 -8.04
C LYS A 83 8.38 22.90 -8.74
N PRO A 84 7.38 23.46 -8.03
CA PRO A 84 6.45 24.40 -8.62
C PRO A 84 7.13 25.72 -9.02
N VAL A 85 6.54 26.43 -9.98
CA VAL A 85 6.89 27.83 -10.23
C VAL A 85 6.59 28.70 -9.00
N LYS A 86 7.27 29.84 -8.88
CA LYS A 86 7.26 30.66 -7.65
C LYS A 86 5.85 31.08 -7.20
N ASP A 87 4.96 31.39 -8.13
CA ASP A 87 3.64 31.94 -7.79
C ASP A 87 2.51 30.91 -7.85
N LEU A 88 2.85 29.64 -8.06
CA LEU A 88 1.86 28.56 -7.99
C LEU A 88 1.49 28.27 -6.54
N ASN A 89 0.20 28.37 -6.23
CA ASN A 89 -0.34 27.89 -4.97
C ASN A 89 -0.41 26.35 -5.01
N PHE A 90 0.60 25.70 -4.44
CA PHE A 90 0.72 24.25 -4.39
C PHE A 90 1.10 23.79 -2.98
N ASP A 91 0.45 22.76 -2.48
CA ASP A 91 0.72 22.14 -1.18
C ASP A 91 0.67 20.61 -1.24
N ASN A 92 0.84 19.96 -0.09
CA ASN A 92 0.86 18.51 0.03
C ASN A 92 -0.53 17.84 -0.04
N GLN A 93 -1.62 18.62 -0.17
CA GLN A 93 -2.97 18.09 -0.39
C GLN A 93 -3.27 17.92 -1.89
N ILE A 94 -2.37 18.37 -2.76
CA ILE A 94 -2.49 18.18 -4.19
C ILE A 94 -1.81 16.87 -4.59
N PHE A 95 -2.56 15.98 -5.22
CA PHE A 95 -2.10 14.68 -5.71
C PHE A 95 -2.00 14.69 -7.23
N PHE A 96 -0.96 14.04 -7.76
CA PHE A 96 -0.87 13.77 -9.18
C PHE A 96 -1.17 12.30 -9.46
N PHE A 97 -2.17 12.03 -10.31
CA PHE A 97 -2.54 10.68 -10.73
C PHE A 97 -2.13 10.47 -12.19
N PRO A 98 -1.00 9.79 -12.44
CA PRO A 98 -0.52 9.59 -13.80
C PRO A 98 -1.42 8.62 -14.56
N GLN A 99 -1.55 8.88 -15.86
CA GLN A 99 -1.97 7.90 -16.84
C GLN A 99 -0.73 7.14 -17.32
N VAL A 100 -0.81 5.82 -17.45
CA VAL A 100 0.31 5.00 -17.89
C VAL A 100 -0.12 4.05 -18.99
N PHE A 101 0.59 4.10 -20.11
CA PHE A 101 0.48 3.11 -21.18
C PHE A 101 1.66 2.15 -21.09
N VAL A 102 1.35 0.86 -21.05
CA VAL A 102 2.34 -0.22 -21.03
C VAL A 102 2.38 -0.87 -22.40
N ASN A 103 3.54 -0.82 -23.06
CA ASN A 103 3.73 -1.30 -24.43
C ASN A 103 2.67 -0.74 -25.40
N GLY A 104 2.31 0.54 -25.22
CA GLY A 104 1.32 1.25 -26.04
C GLY A 104 -0.14 0.99 -25.67
N LYS A 105 -0.45 0.20 -24.63
CA LYS A 105 -1.81 -0.09 -24.18
C LYS A 105 -2.13 0.58 -22.85
N GLU A 106 -3.30 1.18 -22.72
CA GLU A 106 -3.81 1.68 -21.45
C GLU A 106 -4.40 0.52 -20.64
N LEU A 107 -3.74 0.18 -19.52
CA LEU A 107 -4.13 -0.94 -18.67
C LEU A 107 -4.53 -0.49 -17.25
N THR A 108 -4.52 0.82 -16.98
CA THR A 108 -4.83 1.38 -15.66
C THR A 108 -6.27 1.07 -15.23
N VAL A 109 -6.44 0.60 -13.99
CA VAL A 109 -7.74 0.45 -13.33
C VAL A 109 -7.92 1.40 -12.15
N ARG A 110 -6.83 1.75 -11.49
CA ARG A 110 -6.88 2.58 -10.29
C ARG A 110 -5.55 3.27 -10.07
N ASN A 111 -5.64 4.55 -9.70
CA ASN A 111 -4.50 5.33 -9.29
C ASN A 111 -4.52 5.58 -7.78
N GLY A 112 -3.34 5.65 -7.19
CA GLY A 112 -3.07 6.16 -5.85
C GLY A 112 -1.98 7.23 -5.93
N GLY A 113 -1.95 8.13 -4.96
CA GLY A 113 -0.99 9.22 -4.95
C GLY A 113 -0.77 9.76 -3.55
N GLN A 114 0.44 10.24 -3.30
CA GLN A 114 0.80 10.97 -2.10
C GLN A 114 1.83 12.05 -2.46
N THR A 115 1.63 13.24 -1.90
CA THR A 115 2.58 14.35 -2.03
C THR A 115 3.18 14.63 -0.66
N ILE A 116 4.51 14.69 -0.59
CA ILE A 116 5.25 14.98 0.63
C ILE A 116 6.13 16.18 0.39
N GLN A 117 5.96 17.23 1.19
CA GLN A 117 6.84 18.38 1.15
C GLN A 117 8.19 18.03 1.82
N GLN A 118 9.27 18.15 1.06
CA GLN A 118 10.63 17.93 1.58
C GLN A 118 11.25 19.22 2.12
N SER A 119 11.03 20.33 1.39
CA SER A 119 11.51 21.66 1.77
C SER A 119 10.61 22.75 1.18
N ASN A 120 10.98 24.02 1.35
CA ASN A 120 10.26 25.12 0.69
C ASN A 120 10.21 24.88 -0.83
N LYS A 121 9.00 24.71 -1.38
CA LYS A 121 8.72 24.48 -2.81
C LYS A 121 9.48 23.31 -3.44
N ASN A 122 9.64 22.22 -2.69
CA ASN A 122 10.18 20.97 -3.22
C ASN A 122 9.37 19.81 -2.63
N TYR A 123 8.79 18.99 -3.50
CA TYR A 123 7.85 17.94 -3.13
C TYR A 123 8.29 16.61 -3.73
N THR A 124 8.18 15.55 -2.94
CA THR A 124 8.21 14.18 -3.44
C THR A 124 6.80 13.76 -3.78
N ILE A 125 6.62 13.22 -4.97
CA ILE A 125 5.37 12.69 -5.50
C ILE A 125 5.53 11.19 -5.58
N TYR A 126 4.78 10.47 -4.77
CA TYR A 126 4.61 9.03 -4.91
C TYR A 126 3.31 8.77 -5.65
N SER A 127 3.37 8.01 -6.74
CA SER A 127 2.19 7.57 -7.45
C SER A 127 2.19 6.05 -7.57
N SER A 128 1.00 5.48 -7.57
CA SER A 128 0.84 4.06 -7.78
C SER A 128 -0.29 3.80 -8.78
N VAL A 129 -0.02 2.93 -9.74
CA VAL A 129 -0.91 2.68 -10.89
C VAL A 129 -1.18 1.20 -10.93
N LYS A 130 -2.38 0.81 -10.50
CA LYS A 130 -2.84 -0.57 -10.59
C LYS A 130 -3.34 -0.85 -11.99
N LEU A 131 -2.97 -2.01 -12.50
CA LEU A 131 -3.24 -2.45 -13.86
C LEU A 131 -4.18 -3.65 -13.87
N ARG A 132 -4.97 -3.80 -14.95
CA ARG A 132 -5.83 -4.98 -15.18
C ARG A 132 -5.01 -6.26 -15.23
N GLU A 133 -3.90 -6.17 -15.94
CA GLU A 133 -2.92 -7.21 -16.18
C GLU A 133 -1.58 -6.56 -16.51
N LEU A 134 -0.50 -7.34 -16.42
CA LEU A 134 0.80 -6.93 -16.93
C LEU A 134 1.30 -7.91 -17.98
N PRO A 135 1.96 -7.40 -19.04
CA PRO A 135 2.68 -8.26 -19.97
C PRO A 135 3.77 -9.05 -19.25
N ALA A 136 4.05 -10.26 -19.77
CA ALA A 136 5.11 -11.13 -19.24
C ALA A 136 6.52 -10.65 -19.60
N ASP A 137 6.65 -9.65 -20.48
CA ASP A 137 7.94 -9.11 -20.92
C ASP A 137 8.78 -8.63 -19.73
N LYS A 138 10.07 -9.00 -19.71
CA LYS A 138 11.01 -8.57 -18.66
C LYS A 138 11.23 -7.06 -18.62
N ILE A 139 11.18 -6.41 -19.78
CA ILE A 139 11.35 -4.97 -19.94
C ILE A 139 10.10 -4.42 -20.60
N LEU A 140 9.50 -3.41 -19.97
CA LEU A 140 8.30 -2.73 -20.46
C LEU A 140 8.66 -1.35 -21.00
N SER A 141 8.01 -0.97 -22.10
CA SER A 141 7.98 0.41 -22.57
C SER A 141 6.82 1.13 -21.89
N LEU A 142 7.12 2.20 -21.17
CA LEU A 142 6.13 3.00 -20.44
C LEU A 142 6.04 4.40 -21.05
N ASP A 143 4.81 4.83 -21.33
CA ASP A 143 4.45 6.23 -21.56
C ASP A 143 3.63 6.70 -20.35
N ILE A 144 4.22 7.61 -19.58
CA ILE A 144 3.70 8.09 -18.30
C ILE A 144 3.33 9.56 -18.45
N ARG A 145 2.08 9.90 -18.17
CA ARG A 145 1.55 11.26 -18.34
C ARG A 145 0.88 11.75 -17.06
N TYR A 146 1.41 12.82 -16.50
CA TYR A 146 0.79 13.52 -15.38
C TYR A 146 -0.14 14.60 -15.93
N ASN A 147 -1.37 14.19 -16.25
CA ASN A 147 -2.35 14.99 -17.01
C ASN A 147 -3.48 15.58 -16.14
N ASN A 148 -3.52 15.23 -14.86
CA ASN A 148 -4.47 15.78 -13.88
C ASN A 148 -3.77 16.01 -12.54
N TRP A 149 -4.32 16.95 -11.77
CA TRP A 149 -4.13 16.98 -10.32
C TRP A 149 -5.48 16.76 -9.63
N ASN A 150 -5.48 16.09 -8.48
CA ASN A 150 -6.66 15.73 -7.68
C ASN A 150 -7.78 14.99 -8.44
N GLY A 151 -7.50 14.44 -9.62
CA GLY A 151 -8.50 13.76 -10.46
C GLY A 151 -9.56 14.67 -11.09
N GLU A 152 -9.53 15.98 -10.82
CA GLU A 152 -10.59 16.92 -11.21
C GLU A 152 -10.10 17.96 -12.22
N LYS A 153 -8.88 18.48 -12.02
CA LYS A 153 -8.35 19.55 -12.86
C LYS A 153 -7.30 19.01 -13.80
N LYS A 154 -7.61 19.12 -15.09
CA LYS A 154 -6.71 18.82 -16.19
C LYS A 154 -5.52 19.78 -16.17
N ILE A 155 -4.36 19.26 -16.51
CA ILE A 155 -3.13 20.02 -16.70
C ILE A 155 -2.98 20.28 -18.20
N ASP A 156 -2.92 21.56 -18.56
CA ASP A 156 -2.54 21.99 -19.90
C ASP A 156 -1.06 21.68 -20.09
N GLU A 157 -0.71 21.03 -21.21
CA GLU A 157 0.64 20.49 -21.47
C GLU A 157 1.13 19.57 -20.34
N PRO A 158 0.62 18.33 -20.26
CA PRO A 158 1.03 17.34 -19.25
C PRO A 158 2.54 17.13 -19.22
N TRP A 159 3.08 16.80 -18.04
CA TRP A 159 4.42 16.23 -17.99
C TRP A 159 4.38 14.80 -18.52
N GLU A 160 5.14 14.53 -19.59
CA GLU A 160 5.17 13.24 -20.28
C GLU A 160 6.56 12.61 -20.20
N PHE A 161 6.62 11.31 -19.95
CA PHE A 161 7.85 10.55 -19.89
C PHE A 161 7.74 9.27 -20.71
N GLN A 162 8.69 9.07 -21.61
CA GLN A 162 8.90 7.82 -22.32
C GLN A 162 10.15 7.13 -21.78
N VAL A 163 9.94 5.94 -21.19
CA VAL A 163 10.97 5.22 -20.45
C VAL A 163 10.82 3.72 -20.68
N LYS A 164 11.92 2.99 -20.48
CA LYS A 164 11.90 1.55 -20.36
C LYS A 164 12.19 1.20 -18.91
N ALA A 165 11.43 0.27 -18.35
CA ALA A 165 11.62 -0.20 -16.98
C ALA A 165 11.64 -1.73 -16.93
N SER A 166 12.52 -2.27 -16.10
CA SER A 166 12.63 -3.72 -15.89
C SER A 166 11.72 -4.18 -14.75
N GLN A 167 11.08 -5.33 -14.95
CA GLN A 167 10.42 -6.11 -13.90
C GLN A 167 11.10 -7.46 -13.66
N GLU A 168 12.25 -7.70 -14.31
CA GLU A 168 12.94 -9.00 -14.34
C GLU A 168 13.23 -9.56 -12.95
N GLN A 169 13.89 -8.79 -12.08
CA GLN A 169 14.27 -9.26 -10.75
C GLN A 169 13.05 -9.58 -9.89
N LEU A 170 11.99 -8.77 -9.94
CA LEU A 170 10.75 -9.05 -9.20
C LEU A 170 9.98 -10.24 -9.78
N GLN A 171 10.09 -10.51 -11.08
CA GLN A 171 9.51 -11.73 -11.66
C GLN A 171 10.24 -12.99 -11.21
N GLU A 172 11.56 -12.91 -11.00
CA GLU A 172 12.40 -14.01 -10.50
C GLU A 172 12.16 -14.24 -9.00
N ASP A 173 12.06 -13.19 -8.21
CA ASP A 173 11.82 -13.25 -6.76
C ASP A 173 10.34 -13.37 -6.39
N ARG A 174 9.46 -13.65 -7.37
CA ARG A 174 8.02 -13.81 -7.16
C ARG A 174 7.68 -15.24 -6.80
N ASN A 175 6.89 -15.40 -5.74
CA ASN A 175 6.17 -16.64 -5.43
C ASN A 175 4.74 -16.56 -5.93
N THR A 176 4.28 -17.60 -6.64
CA THR A 176 2.89 -17.72 -7.09
C THR A 176 2.29 -19.02 -6.59
N PHE A 177 1.29 -18.89 -5.73
CA PHE A 177 0.57 -20.01 -5.13
C PHE A 177 -0.78 -20.16 -5.81
N SER A 178 -0.98 -21.28 -6.53
CA SER A 178 -2.27 -21.62 -7.12
C SER A 178 -3.21 -22.14 -6.03
N VAL A 179 -4.41 -21.56 -5.95
CA VAL A 179 -5.41 -21.84 -4.91
C VAL A 179 -6.59 -22.62 -5.49
N GLU A 180 -7.27 -22.06 -6.49
CA GLU A 180 -8.45 -22.64 -7.15
C GLU A 180 -9.56 -23.08 -6.16
N LYS A 181 -9.95 -22.18 -5.24
CA LYS A 181 -10.95 -22.46 -4.20
C LYS A 181 -12.18 -21.57 -4.31
N LYS A 182 -13.34 -22.22 -4.28
CA LYS A 182 -14.64 -21.56 -4.23
C LYS A 182 -15.01 -21.17 -2.81
N VAL A 183 -15.53 -19.95 -2.66
CA VAL A 183 -16.00 -19.40 -1.38
C VAL A 183 -17.36 -18.77 -1.58
N LYS A 184 -18.29 -19.09 -0.68
CA LYS A 184 -19.64 -18.51 -0.67
C LYS A 184 -19.67 -17.26 0.21
N LEU A 185 -20.13 -16.15 -0.35
CA LEU A 185 -20.32 -14.88 0.34
C LEU A 185 -21.62 -14.89 1.15
N LEU A 186 -21.78 -13.91 2.06
CA LEU A 186 -22.97 -13.81 2.92
C LEU A 186 -24.28 -13.61 2.16
N ASP A 187 -24.22 -12.98 0.99
CA ASP A 187 -25.37 -12.78 0.10
C ASP A 187 -25.68 -14.00 -0.78
N GLY A 188 -24.91 -15.08 -0.62
CA GLY A 188 -25.06 -16.33 -1.35
C GLY A 188 -24.34 -16.38 -2.70
N GLN A 189 -23.71 -15.29 -3.14
CA GLN A 189 -22.84 -15.31 -4.33
C GLN A 189 -21.60 -16.18 -4.07
N GLU A 190 -21.03 -16.71 -5.14
CA GLU A 190 -19.81 -17.51 -5.09
C GLU A 190 -18.68 -16.78 -5.81
N ILE A 191 -17.49 -16.83 -5.20
CA ILE A 191 -16.25 -16.40 -5.82
C ILE A 191 -15.29 -17.58 -5.93
N THR A 192 -14.34 -17.50 -6.85
CA THR A 192 -13.20 -18.41 -6.94
C THR A 192 -11.92 -17.63 -6.70
N ILE A 193 -11.17 -18.02 -5.67
CA ILE A 193 -9.82 -17.54 -5.41
C ILE A 193 -8.88 -18.33 -6.33
N GLU A 194 -8.28 -17.65 -7.30
CA GLU A 194 -7.43 -18.28 -8.32
C GLU A 194 -6.04 -18.54 -7.76
N LYS A 195 -5.40 -17.48 -7.25
CA LYS A 195 -4.00 -17.49 -6.86
C LYS A 195 -3.67 -16.40 -5.85
N VAL A 196 -2.55 -16.61 -5.17
CA VAL A 196 -1.84 -15.60 -4.36
C VAL A 196 -0.49 -15.37 -4.99
N VAL A 197 -0.16 -14.11 -5.28
CA VAL A 197 1.14 -13.69 -5.80
C VAL A 197 1.85 -12.89 -4.72
N SER A 198 3.06 -13.28 -4.37
CA SER A 198 3.85 -12.61 -3.35
C SER A 198 5.22 -12.25 -3.90
N THR A 199 5.62 -11.01 -3.69
CA THR A 199 6.91 -10.46 -4.08
C THR A 199 7.58 -9.84 -2.85
N PRO A 200 8.87 -9.48 -2.93
CA PRO A 200 9.55 -8.72 -1.88
C PRO A 200 8.84 -7.41 -1.47
N ILE A 201 7.94 -6.88 -2.31
CA ILE A 201 7.27 -5.60 -2.10
C ILE A 201 5.85 -5.79 -1.59
N SER A 202 5.14 -6.85 -2.00
CA SER A 202 3.72 -7.01 -1.68
C SER A 202 3.21 -8.45 -1.78
N THR A 203 1.98 -8.64 -1.32
CA THR A 203 1.19 -9.83 -1.60
C THR A 203 -0.18 -9.44 -2.17
N THR A 204 -0.55 -10.04 -3.30
CA THR A 204 -1.82 -9.84 -3.98
C THR A 204 -2.60 -11.15 -4.10
N ILE A 205 -3.87 -11.13 -3.72
CA ILE A 205 -4.82 -12.21 -3.88
C ILE A 205 -5.70 -11.89 -5.10
N TYR A 206 -5.77 -12.84 -6.03
CA TYR A 206 -6.59 -12.75 -7.24
C TYR A 206 -7.79 -13.66 -7.13
N PHE A 207 -8.97 -13.11 -7.42
CA PHE A 207 -10.22 -13.87 -7.40
C PHE A 207 -11.20 -13.34 -8.44
N HIS A 208 -12.14 -14.19 -8.82
CA HIS A 208 -13.19 -13.85 -9.77
C HIS A 208 -14.55 -14.40 -9.34
N SER A 209 -15.59 -13.93 -10.01
CA SER A 209 -16.98 -14.37 -9.86
C SER A 209 -17.65 -14.49 -11.22
N GLU A 210 -18.74 -15.25 -11.28
CA GLU A 210 -19.56 -15.33 -12.51
C GLU A 210 -20.43 -14.08 -12.72
N LYS A 211 -20.79 -13.41 -11.61
CA LYS A 211 -21.61 -12.20 -11.60
C LYS A 211 -20.85 -11.04 -11.01
N SER A 212 -21.17 -9.82 -11.44
CA SER A 212 -20.59 -8.58 -10.91
C SER A 212 -20.68 -8.54 -9.38
N LEU A 213 -19.56 -8.26 -8.72
CA LEU A 213 -19.52 -8.04 -7.27
C LEU A 213 -19.60 -6.56 -6.93
N LEU A 214 -20.04 -6.27 -5.71
CA LEU A 214 -19.87 -4.95 -5.11
C LEU A 214 -18.55 -4.94 -4.33
N ASN A 215 -17.84 -3.81 -4.37
CA ASN A 215 -16.47 -3.64 -3.87
C ASN A 215 -16.28 -3.99 -2.36
N GLU A 216 -17.36 -4.05 -1.58
CA GLU A 216 -17.32 -4.32 -0.15
C GLU A 216 -17.48 -5.80 0.24
N ALA A 217 -17.64 -6.70 -0.74
CA ALA A 217 -18.19 -8.02 -0.48
C ALA A 217 -17.20 -9.02 0.16
N ILE A 218 -15.88 -8.78 0.08
CA ILE A 218 -14.91 -9.73 0.62
C ILE A 218 -13.62 -9.10 1.13
N HIS A 219 -13.21 -9.56 2.32
CA HIS A 219 -11.92 -9.29 2.93
C HIS A 219 -11.14 -10.61 3.06
N PHE A 220 -9.85 -10.51 3.31
CA PHE A 220 -8.99 -11.67 3.55
C PHE A 220 -8.14 -11.46 4.79
N LYS A 221 -7.81 -12.56 5.45
CA LYS A 221 -6.75 -12.62 6.46
C LYS A 221 -5.69 -13.60 5.96
N ILE A 222 -4.42 -13.22 6.06
CA ILE A 222 -3.30 -14.15 5.93
C ILE A 222 -2.77 -14.41 7.33
N GLN A 223 -2.51 -15.67 7.67
CA GLN A 223 -1.94 -16.08 8.95
C GLN A 223 -0.67 -16.91 8.72
N SER A 224 0.41 -16.59 9.44
CA SER A 224 1.62 -17.41 9.44
C SER A 224 1.48 -18.61 10.38
N ALA A 225 2.33 -19.62 10.21
CA ALA A 225 2.44 -20.73 11.16
C ALA A 225 2.80 -20.29 12.60
N SER A 226 3.43 -19.13 12.79
CA SER A 226 3.72 -18.56 14.12
C SER A 226 2.54 -17.82 14.74
N GLY A 227 1.43 -17.68 14.00
CA GLY A 227 0.21 -17.02 14.46
C GLY A 227 0.14 -15.52 14.15
N GLU A 228 1.12 -14.95 13.45
CA GLU A 228 1.07 -13.56 12.97
C GLU A 228 -0.03 -13.43 11.91
N THR A 229 -0.76 -12.31 11.93
CA THR A 229 -1.95 -12.12 11.10
C THR A 229 -1.93 -10.79 10.37
N TRP A 230 -2.27 -10.82 9.09
CA TRP A 230 -2.43 -9.63 8.27
C TRP A 230 -3.84 -9.57 7.69
N HIS A 231 -4.51 -8.43 7.87
CA HIS A 231 -5.85 -8.20 7.36
C HIS A 231 -5.79 -7.38 6.08
N ILE A 232 -6.59 -7.76 5.08
CA ILE A 232 -6.61 -7.13 3.77
C ILE A 232 -8.06 -6.90 3.36
N ASN A 233 -8.45 -5.63 3.23
CA ASN A 233 -9.84 -5.19 3.13
C ASN A 233 -10.10 -4.22 1.97
N SER A 234 -9.11 -4.03 1.09
CA SER A 234 -9.17 -3.05 0.01
C SER A 234 -9.09 -3.75 -1.33
N ALA A 235 -10.20 -4.38 -1.71
CA ALA A 235 -10.36 -4.96 -3.04
C ALA A 235 -10.42 -3.86 -4.13
N TYR A 236 -10.08 -4.24 -5.36
CA TYR A 236 -10.22 -3.38 -6.52
C TYR A 236 -10.52 -4.23 -7.77
N PRO A 237 -11.38 -3.73 -8.67
CA PRO A 237 -11.72 -4.46 -9.88
C PRO A 237 -10.54 -4.46 -10.86
N LEU A 238 -10.37 -5.56 -11.56
CA LEU A 238 -9.38 -5.77 -12.63
C LEU A 238 -10.02 -5.71 -14.01
N ASN A 239 -11.35 -5.60 -14.08
CA ASN A 239 -12.10 -5.44 -15.33
C ASN A 239 -13.36 -4.60 -15.12
N GLU A 240 -13.92 -4.10 -16.22
CA GLU A 240 -15.08 -3.20 -16.22
C GLU A 240 -16.38 -3.90 -15.85
N ASP A 241 -16.46 -5.23 -16.01
CA ASP A 241 -17.64 -6.03 -15.63
C ASP A 241 -17.68 -6.36 -14.12
N TYR A 242 -16.67 -5.94 -13.34
CA TYR A 242 -16.57 -6.20 -11.91
C TYR A 242 -16.65 -7.69 -11.55
N THR A 243 -16.10 -8.55 -12.40
CA THR A 243 -16.05 -10.01 -12.22
C THR A 243 -14.66 -10.51 -11.88
N LYS A 244 -13.61 -9.72 -12.06
CA LYS A 244 -12.22 -10.03 -11.68
C LYS A 244 -11.71 -8.98 -10.70
N TRP A 245 -11.01 -9.43 -9.68
CA TRP A 245 -10.64 -8.60 -8.55
C TRP A 245 -9.24 -8.94 -8.03
N GLY A 246 -8.58 -7.92 -7.51
CA GLY A 246 -7.36 -8.05 -6.73
C GLY A 246 -7.58 -7.49 -5.32
N VAL A 247 -6.97 -8.14 -4.33
CA VAL A 247 -6.78 -7.56 -2.99
C VAL A 247 -5.30 -7.56 -2.69
N ARG A 248 -4.73 -6.40 -2.36
CA ARG A 248 -3.29 -6.23 -2.21
C ARG A 248 -2.92 -5.71 -0.84
N LEU A 249 -1.87 -6.28 -0.27
CA LEU A 249 -1.19 -5.82 0.92
C LEU A 249 0.27 -5.51 0.58
N ASP A 250 0.70 -4.29 0.83
CA ASP A 250 2.11 -3.91 0.68
C ASP A 250 2.93 -4.38 1.90
N ALA A 251 4.23 -4.60 1.70
CA ALA A 251 5.20 -5.02 2.72
C ALA A 251 4.93 -6.40 3.36
N LEU A 252 4.31 -7.33 2.63
CA LEU A 252 4.22 -8.74 3.02
C LEU A 252 4.82 -9.62 1.93
N TYR A 253 5.93 -10.31 2.24
CA TYR A 253 6.56 -11.28 1.35
C TYR A 253 6.50 -12.69 1.95
N LEU A 254 5.72 -13.58 1.33
CA LEU A 254 5.47 -14.94 1.77
C LEU A 254 6.63 -15.85 1.35
N THR A 255 7.61 -15.98 2.24
CA THR A 255 8.83 -16.81 2.04
C THR A 255 8.99 -17.91 3.10
N GLY A 256 8.16 -17.89 4.15
CA GLY A 256 8.16 -18.91 5.19
C GLY A 256 7.45 -20.21 4.79
N ASN A 257 7.62 -21.24 5.61
CA ASN A 257 7.28 -22.62 5.26
C ASN A 257 5.77 -22.96 5.29
N SER A 258 4.89 -22.06 5.73
CA SER A 258 3.43 -22.27 5.66
C SER A 258 2.67 -21.01 6.04
N TYR A 259 1.71 -20.62 5.21
CA TYR A 259 0.71 -19.60 5.52
C TYR A 259 -0.71 -20.13 5.28
N GLU A 260 -1.69 -19.50 5.89
CA GLU A 260 -3.10 -19.77 5.69
C GLU A 260 -3.81 -18.51 5.18
N LEU A 261 -4.56 -18.65 4.10
CA LEU A 261 -5.49 -17.66 3.59
C LEU A 261 -6.88 -17.95 4.13
N ILE A 262 -7.46 -16.98 4.82
CA ILE A 262 -8.76 -17.09 5.47
C ILE A 262 -9.69 -16.05 4.83
N PRO A 263 -10.67 -16.46 4.01
CA PRO A 263 -11.70 -15.57 3.49
C PRO A 263 -12.60 -15.09 4.63
N VAL A 264 -12.80 -13.77 4.73
CA VAL A 264 -13.58 -13.16 5.81
C VAL A 264 -14.59 -12.15 5.25
N ALA A 265 -15.76 -12.08 5.89
CA ALA A 265 -16.77 -11.10 5.58
C ALA A 265 -16.39 -9.71 6.16
N LYS A 266 -17.12 -8.67 5.74
CA LYS A 266 -16.92 -7.30 6.22
C LYS A 266 -17.04 -7.16 7.75
N ASN A 267 -17.90 -7.96 8.38
CA ASN A 267 -18.07 -7.99 9.84
C ASN A 267 -17.00 -8.83 10.58
N GLY A 268 -16.04 -9.42 9.85
CA GLY A 268 -14.95 -10.22 10.39
C GLY A 268 -15.23 -11.72 10.53
N SER A 269 -16.44 -12.20 10.21
CA SER A 269 -16.73 -13.64 10.27
C SER A 269 -16.04 -14.39 9.13
N GLU A 270 -15.48 -15.57 9.41
CA GLU A 270 -14.89 -16.44 8.40
C GLU A 270 -15.96 -16.98 7.44
N LEU A 271 -15.65 -16.98 6.14
CA LEU A 271 -16.55 -17.41 5.06
C LEU A 271 -16.28 -18.84 4.58
N GLY A 272 -15.30 -19.52 5.17
CA GLY A 272 -14.90 -20.87 4.81
C GLY A 272 -13.68 -21.33 5.59
N SER A 273 -13.24 -22.55 5.34
CA SER A 273 -12.03 -23.09 5.95
C SER A 273 -10.78 -22.32 5.49
N ALA A 274 -9.78 -22.26 6.37
CA ALA A 274 -8.44 -21.80 6.04
C ALA A 274 -7.88 -22.58 4.84
N ILE A 275 -7.31 -21.84 3.89
CA ILE A 275 -6.69 -22.36 2.68
C ILE A 275 -5.18 -22.30 2.88
N LYS A 276 -4.50 -23.43 2.82
CA LYS A 276 -3.03 -23.45 2.87
C LYS A 276 -2.42 -22.77 1.66
N ILE A 277 -1.46 -21.89 1.92
CA ILE A 277 -0.54 -21.29 0.95
C ILE A 277 0.83 -21.93 1.23
N GLU A 278 1.17 -22.92 0.41
CA GLU A 278 2.45 -23.64 0.46
C GLU A 278 2.92 -23.91 -0.98
N ASP A 279 4.24 -24.00 -1.17
CA ASP A 279 4.81 -24.43 -2.44
C ASP A 279 4.39 -25.88 -2.73
N LYS A 280 4.04 -26.17 -3.99
CA LYS A 280 3.66 -27.53 -4.43
C LYS A 280 4.87 -28.45 -4.54
#